data_AF-A0A1J5KYM3-F1
#
_entry.id   AF-A0A1J5KYM3-F1
#
_cell.length_a   1.000
_cell.length_b   1.000
_cell.length_c   1.000
_cell.angle_alpha   90.00
_cell.angle_beta   90.00
_cell.angle_gamma   90.00
#
_symmetry.space_group_name_H-M   'P 1'
#
loop_
_entity.id
_entity.type
_entity.pdbx_description
1 polymer ?
#
loop_
_entity_poly.entity_id
_entity_poly.type
_entity_poly.pdbx_seq_one_letter_code
_entity_poly.pdbx_strand_id
1 'polypeptide(L)'
;MKTLILKSLIAITLMTSQAMGSGLAGGETYKANYLSGDISVRCNSGRETNYVNYRCRGSYLSPESRSKFVDDSQSGADKVTLTFRDHRNKKRTKKSSFNSVKGESKKSFNLWIRTLTQRPLLNSGNNEISYSLTKNGSEVSNGVFSVLVEDQPVRYCRYRSYHSSNMNDCRNPSFVCNQYFREQNGCK
;
A
#
# COMPACT_ATOMS: atom_id res chain seq x y z
N MET A 1 8.61 44.82 -57.49
CA MET A 1 8.60 43.35 -57.27
C MET A 1 8.95 43.08 -55.82
N LYS A 2 8.19 42.17 -55.18
CA LYS A 2 7.96 42.07 -53.73
C LYS A 2 9.15 41.48 -52.97
N THR A 3 9.54 42.14 -51.89
CA THR A 3 10.55 41.69 -50.91
C THR A 3 9.95 40.62 -49.99
N LEU A 4 10.52 39.40 -50.01
CA LEU A 4 10.17 38.32 -49.09
C LEU A 4 10.89 38.52 -47.75
N ILE A 5 10.14 38.72 -46.67
CA ILE A 5 10.63 38.62 -45.30
C ILE A 5 10.09 37.33 -44.70
N LEU A 6 10.94 36.31 -44.64
CA LEU A 6 10.67 35.02 -44.02
C LEU A 6 10.87 35.17 -42.50
N LYS A 7 9.77 35.25 -41.74
CA LYS A 7 9.82 35.25 -40.27
C LYS A 7 9.78 33.80 -39.76
N SER A 8 10.93 33.30 -39.30
CA SER A 8 11.00 32.06 -38.53
C SER A 8 10.37 32.25 -37.15
N LEU A 9 9.26 31.56 -36.90
CA LEU A 9 8.69 31.37 -35.57
C LEU A 9 9.43 30.23 -34.87
N ILE A 10 10.27 30.58 -33.90
CA ILE A 10 10.87 29.63 -32.96
C ILE A 10 9.82 29.32 -31.90
N ALA A 11 9.18 28.15 -31.99
CA ALA A 11 8.30 27.64 -30.96
C ALA A 11 9.15 27.14 -29.78
N ILE A 12 9.22 27.91 -28.71
CA ILE A 12 9.83 27.49 -27.44
C ILE A 12 8.85 26.55 -26.75
N THR A 13 9.03 25.25 -26.93
CA THR A 13 8.35 24.22 -26.16
C THR A 13 8.86 24.30 -24.73
N LEU A 14 8.08 24.91 -23.82
CA LEU A 14 8.33 24.79 -22.38
C LEU A 14 8.21 23.31 -22.01
N MET A 15 9.34 22.63 -21.85
CA MET A 15 9.40 21.36 -21.14
C MET A 15 9.08 21.67 -19.68
N THR A 16 7.81 21.51 -19.29
CA THR A 16 7.43 21.47 -17.88
C THR A 16 8.12 20.25 -17.26
N SER A 17 9.21 20.48 -16.55
CA SER A 17 9.79 19.52 -15.63
C SER A 17 8.69 19.11 -14.65
N GLN A 18 8.18 17.88 -14.77
CA GLN A 18 7.36 17.31 -13.71
C GLN A 18 8.29 17.20 -12.50
N ALA A 19 8.18 18.15 -11.56
CA ALA A 19 8.79 17.99 -10.26
C ALA A 19 8.18 16.71 -9.67
N MET A 20 8.97 15.65 -9.58
CA MET A 20 8.52 14.41 -8.97
C MET A 20 8.52 14.63 -7.46
N GLY A 21 7.43 15.22 -6.98
CA GLY A 21 7.25 15.58 -5.58
C GLY A 21 7.36 14.36 -4.65
N SER A 22 7.70 14.63 -3.39
CA SER A 22 7.83 13.60 -2.37
C SER A 22 6.50 12.86 -2.16
N GLY A 23 6.55 11.53 -2.07
CA GLY A 23 5.33 10.72 -2.00
C GLY A 23 5.55 9.23 -1.83
N LEU A 24 4.53 8.43 -2.13
CA LEU A 24 4.64 6.97 -2.18
C LEU A 24 5.05 6.54 -3.59
N ALA A 25 5.94 5.54 -3.68
CA ALA A 25 6.40 5.00 -4.96
C ALA A 25 5.25 4.43 -5.81
N GLY A 26 4.18 3.95 -5.17
CA GLY A 26 2.97 3.47 -5.86
C GLY A 26 2.03 4.57 -6.36
N GLY A 27 2.39 5.85 -6.19
CA GLY A 27 1.63 7.01 -6.63
C GLY A 27 0.62 7.53 -5.60
N GLU A 28 -0.28 8.39 -6.07
CA GLU A 28 -1.24 9.13 -5.23
C GLU A 28 -2.60 8.42 -5.12
N THR A 29 -2.86 7.39 -5.94
CA THR A 29 -4.15 6.68 -5.96
C THR A 29 -3.95 5.18 -5.79
N TYR A 30 -4.67 4.60 -4.84
CA TYR A 30 -4.71 3.17 -4.58
C TYR A 30 -6.14 2.66 -4.65
N LYS A 31 -6.30 1.38 -4.98
CA LYS A 31 -7.60 0.68 -4.96
C LYS A 31 -7.64 -0.33 -3.83
N ALA A 32 -8.60 -0.19 -2.93
CA ALA A 32 -8.87 -1.16 -1.87
C ALA A 32 -9.76 -2.28 -2.42
N ASN A 33 -9.13 -3.43 -2.66
CA ASN A 33 -9.81 -4.63 -3.15
C ASN A 33 -10.29 -5.45 -1.95
N TYR A 34 -11.58 -5.77 -1.91
CA TYR A 34 -12.19 -6.60 -0.88
C TYR A 34 -12.57 -7.96 -1.45
N LEU A 35 -12.31 -9.02 -0.68
CA LEU A 35 -12.56 -10.41 -1.05
C LEU A 35 -13.43 -11.10 -0.01
N SER A 36 -14.37 -11.93 -0.47
CA SER A 36 -15.13 -12.80 0.41
C SER A 36 -15.39 -14.15 -0.25
N GLY A 37 -15.54 -15.20 0.56
CA GLY A 37 -15.94 -16.51 0.08
C GLY A 37 -16.14 -17.48 1.23
N ASP A 38 -16.87 -18.55 0.97
CA ASP A 38 -17.17 -19.59 1.94
C ASP A 38 -16.33 -20.83 1.64
N ILE A 39 -15.80 -21.45 2.69
CA ILE A 39 -15.03 -22.69 2.59
C ILE A 39 -15.49 -23.68 3.65
N SER A 40 -15.29 -24.97 3.39
CA SER A 40 -15.22 -25.98 4.45
C SER A 40 -13.78 -26.43 4.68
N VAL A 41 -13.47 -26.76 5.92
CA VAL A 41 -12.17 -27.28 6.32
C VAL A 41 -12.40 -28.54 7.13
N ARG A 42 -11.83 -29.64 6.65
CA ARG A 42 -11.65 -30.87 7.42
C ARG A 42 -10.24 -30.85 7.98
N CYS A 43 -10.10 -30.85 9.30
CA CYS A 43 -8.80 -31.02 9.93
C CYS A 43 -8.70 -32.42 10.51
N ASN A 44 -7.53 -33.06 10.40
CA ASN A 44 -7.21 -34.33 11.04
C ASN A 44 -5.86 -34.26 11.75
N SER A 45 -5.77 -34.76 12.99
CA SER A 45 -4.51 -34.87 13.74
C SER A 45 -4.54 -36.14 14.58
N GLY A 46 -3.83 -37.18 14.13
CA GLY A 46 -3.90 -38.49 14.75
C GLY A 46 -5.30 -39.08 14.66
N ARG A 47 -5.96 -39.28 15.82
CA ARG A 47 -7.33 -39.80 15.89
C ARG A 47 -8.41 -38.72 15.91
N GLU A 48 -8.05 -37.45 16.06
CA GLU A 48 -9.00 -36.34 16.07
C GLU A 48 -9.31 -35.90 14.65
N THR A 49 -10.61 -35.78 14.32
CA THR A 49 -11.08 -35.16 13.08
C THR A 49 -12.13 -34.12 13.41
N ASN A 50 -12.00 -32.94 12.81
CA ASN A 50 -12.94 -31.84 12.96
C ASN A 50 -13.34 -31.29 11.58
N TYR A 51 -14.57 -30.77 11.49
CA TYR A 51 -15.13 -30.16 10.30
C TYR A 51 -15.72 -28.81 10.66
N VAL A 52 -15.33 -27.77 9.94
CA VAL A 52 -15.82 -26.42 10.16
C VAL A 52 -16.03 -25.71 8.84
N ASN A 53 -17.03 -24.83 8.81
CA ASN A 53 -17.26 -23.91 7.71
C ASN A 53 -16.81 -22.51 8.11
N TYR A 54 -16.11 -21.83 7.22
CA TYR A 54 -15.66 -20.46 7.43
C TYR A 54 -16.11 -19.56 6.29
N ARG A 55 -16.53 -18.34 6.67
CA ARG A 55 -16.57 -17.22 5.75
C ARG A 55 -15.25 -16.47 5.79
N CYS A 56 -14.43 -16.66 4.77
CA CYS A 56 -13.20 -15.92 4.59
C CYS A 56 -13.50 -14.48 4.15
N ARG A 57 -12.78 -13.53 4.73
CA ARG A 57 -12.76 -12.12 4.33
C ARG A 57 -11.30 -11.67 4.21
N GLY A 58 -10.98 -10.97 3.14
CA GLY A 58 -9.64 -10.47 2.87
C GLY A 58 -9.68 -9.11 2.19
N SER A 59 -8.58 -8.37 2.27
CA SER A 59 -8.43 -7.16 1.46
C SER A 59 -6.96 -6.87 1.15
N TYR A 60 -6.73 -6.15 0.06
CA TYR A 60 -5.40 -5.71 -0.35
C TYR A 60 -5.50 -4.40 -1.15
N LEU A 61 -4.43 -3.60 -1.12
CA LEU A 61 -4.30 -2.45 -2.03
C LEU A 61 -3.63 -2.84 -3.34
N SER A 62 -4.14 -2.28 -4.43
CA SER A 62 -3.42 -2.13 -5.70
C SER A 62 -2.93 -0.69 -5.85
N PRO A 63 -1.72 -0.45 -6.39
CA PRO A 63 -0.80 -1.46 -6.93
C PRO A 63 -0.14 -2.35 -5.87
N GLU A 64 0.04 -1.86 -4.65
CA GLU A 64 0.73 -2.59 -3.58
C GLU A 64 0.22 -2.24 -2.18
N SER A 65 0.26 -3.20 -1.26
CA SER A 65 -0.12 -2.98 0.15
C SER A 65 1.03 -2.47 1.03
N ARG A 66 2.23 -2.37 0.46
CA ARG A 66 3.42 -1.76 1.06
C ARG A 66 4.11 -0.94 0.00
N SER A 67 4.54 0.28 0.31
CA SER A 67 5.25 1.13 -0.65
C SER A 67 6.43 1.83 0.00
N LYS A 68 7.47 2.14 -0.79
CA LYS A 68 8.54 3.03 -0.34
C LYS A 68 8.07 4.48 -0.37
N PHE A 69 8.68 5.30 0.46
CA PHE A 69 8.64 6.75 0.26
C PHE A 69 9.73 7.13 -0.74
N VAL A 70 9.42 8.06 -1.63
CA VAL A 70 10.34 8.63 -2.62
C VAL A 70 10.39 10.14 -2.46
N ASP A 71 11.55 10.72 -2.69
CA ASP A 71 11.79 12.16 -2.65
C ASP A 71 13.03 12.51 -3.50
N ASP A 72 12.89 13.51 -4.38
CA ASP A 72 13.91 13.93 -5.34
C ASP A 72 14.81 15.06 -4.81
N SER A 73 14.53 15.59 -3.61
CA SER A 73 15.10 16.83 -3.10
C SER A 73 16.60 16.78 -2.73
N GLN A 74 17.31 15.68 -3.02
CA GLN A 74 18.71 15.40 -2.68
C GLN A 74 19.12 15.89 -1.27
N SER A 75 18.23 15.76 -0.28
CA SER A 75 18.33 16.40 1.05
C SER A 75 19.51 15.94 1.93
N GLY A 76 20.31 14.97 1.48
CA GLY A 76 21.36 14.36 2.30
C GLY A 76 20.84 13.56 3.51
N ALA A 77 19.51 13.40 3.62
CA ALA A 77 18.84 12.75 4.74
C ALA A 77 19.23 11.28 4.93
N ASP A 78 19.19 10.80 6.17
CA ASP A 78 19.45 9.40 6.54
C ASP A 78 18.20 8.67 7.07
N LYS A 79 17.12 9.40 7.31
CA LYS A 79 15.88 8.87 7.86
C LYS A 79 14.68 9.64 7.33
N VAL A 80 13.60 8.90 7.07
CA VAL A 80 12.27 9.43 6.77
C VAL A 80 11.29 9.00 7.87
N THR A 81 10.41 9.92 8.24
CA THR A 81 9.25 9.68 9.12
C THR A 81 7.98 10.06 8.37
N LEU A 82 7.05 9.13 8.22
CA LEU A 82 5.71 9.39 7.70
C LEU A 82 4.72 9.43 8.85
N THR A 83 3.85 10.43 8.86
CA THR A 83 2.80 10.59 9.87
C THR A 83 1.45 10.80 9.19
N PHE A 84 0.53 9.88 9.44
CA PHE A 84 -0.89 10.06 9.14
C PHE A 84 -1.58 10.64 10.37
N ARG A 85 -2.52 11.56 10.17
CA ARG A 85 -3.41 12.09 11.21
C ARG A 85 -4.85 12.01 10.74
N ASP A 86 -5.73 11.33 11.50
CA ASP A 86 -7.15 11.33 11.17
C ASP A 86 -7.87 12.58 11.71
N HIS A 87 -9.13 12.75 11.27
CA HIS A 87 -10.06 13.79 11.73
C HIS A 87 -10.29 13.78 13.26
N ARG A 88 -9.93 12.71 13.97
CA ARG A 88 -10.00 12.60 15.44
C ARG A 88 -8.64 12.81 16.10
N ASN A 89 -7.68 13.40 15.38
CA ASN A 89 -6.30 13.63 15.80
C ASN A 89 -5.50 12.37 16.15
N LYS A 90 -5.98 11.16 15.82
CA LYS A 90 -5.17 9.94 16.04
C LYS A 90 -4.03 9.93 15.05
N LYS A 91 -2.83 9.75 15.59
CA LYS A 91 -1.58 9.73 14.82
C LYS A 91 -1.11 8.31 14.57
N ARG A 92 -0.67 8.04 13.35
CA ARG A 92 0.06 6.82 13.00
C ARG A 92 1.38 7.22 12.38
N THR A 93 2.47 6.84 13.03
CA THR A 93 3.82 7.18 12.58
C THR A 93 4.55 5.93 12.12
N LYS A 94 5.25 6.02 10.99
CA LYS A 94 6.14 4.98 10.49
C LYS A 94 7.48 5.60 10.12
N LYS A 95 8.56 4.89 10.44
CA LYS A 95 9.94 5.38 10.25
C LYS A 95 10.75 4.36 9.46
N SER A 96 11.68 4.86 8.66
CA SER A 96 12.61 4.05 7.89
C SER A 96 13.89 4.86 7.66
N SER A 97 15.03 4.18 7.54
CA SER A 97 16.22 4.84 7.01
C SER A 97 15.95 5.33 5.59
N PHE A 98 16.57 6.42 5.19
CA PHE A 98 16.48 7.01 3.86
C PHE A 98 17.82 6.85 3.14
N ASN A 99 17.76 6.56 1.84
CA ASN A 99 18.92 6.55 0.97
C ASN A 99 18.85 7.81 0.10
N SER A 100 19.54 8.87 0.52
CA SER A 100 19.55 10.16 -0.18
C SER A 100 20.13 10.08 -1.59
N VAL A 101 20.99 9.11 -1.87
CA VAL A 101 21.55 8.90 -3.22
C VAL A 101 20.51 8.32 -4.17
N LYS A 102 19.64 7.43 -3.67
CA LYS A 102 18.55 6.84 -4.46
C LYS A 102 17.24 7.61 -4.40
N GLY A 103 17.12 8.59 -3.49
CA GLY A 103 15.88 9.33 -3.26
C GLY A 103 14.74 8.47 -2.70
N GLU A 104 15.03 7.43 -1.90
CA GLU A 104 14.00 6.52 -1.40
C GLU A 104 14.25 5.97 0.00
N SER A 105 13.18 5.56 0.68
CA SER A 105 13.26 4.83 1.95
C SER A 105 13.84 3.43 1.77
N LYS A 106 14.72 2.99 2.68
CA LYS A 106 15.36 1.65 2.60
C LYS A 106 14.34 0.51 2.73
N LYS A 107 13.31 0.68 3.57
CA LYS A 107 12.21 -0.27 3.76
C LYS A 107 10.90 0.29 3.24
N SER A 108 10.02 -0.59 2.74
CA SER A 108 8.64 -0.24 2.40
C SER A 108 7.78 -0.11 3.65
N PHE A 109 6.90 0.89 3.66
CA PHE A 109 5.92 1.15 4.69
C PHE A 109 4.68 0.29 4.50
N ASN A 110 4.12 -0.24 5.59
CA ASN A 110 2.84 -0.93 5.57
C ASN A 110 1.69 0.06 5.34
N LEU A 111 1.05 0.00 4.16
CA LEU A 111 -0.04 0.89 3.78
C LEU A 111 -1.42 0.38 4.19
N TRP A 112 -1.65 -0.94 4.19
CA TRP A 112 -3.00 -1.53 4.32
C TRP A 112 -3.12 -2.76 5.22
N ILE A 113 -2.03 -3.49 5.44
CA ILE A 113 -2.05 -4.74 6.20
C ILE A 113 -2.34 -4.41 7.67
N ARG A 114 -3.42 -4.97 8.22
CA ARG A 114 -3.77 -4.82 9.64
C ARG A 114 -3.50 -6.13 10.37
N THR A 115 -2.74 -6.06 11.45
CA THR A 115 -2.55 -7.17 12.39
C THR A 115 -2.86 -6.71 13.82
N LEU A 116 -2.74 -7.61 14.80
CA LEU A 116 -2.89 -7.24 16.22
C LEU A 116 -1.92 -6.11 16.62
N THR A 117 -0.69 -6.17 16.13
CA THR A 117 0.41 -5.28 16.55
C THR A 117 0.71 -4.18 15.52
N GLN A 118 0.22 -4.30 14.28
CA GLN A 118 0.51 -3.35 13.21
C GLN A 118 -0.76 -2.69 12.69
N ARG A 119 -0.76 -1.35 12.75
CA ARG A 119 -1.78 -0.53 12.10
C ARG A 119 -1.29 -0.05 10.73
N PRO A 120 -2.13 -0.11 9.68
CA PRO A 120 -1.80 0.41 8.35
C PRO A 120 -1.68 1.94 8.36
N LEU A 121 -0.87 2.47 7.43
CA LEU A 121 -0.72 3.93 7.29
C LEU A 121 -2.02 4.57 6.78
N LEU A 122 -2.60 3.99 5.73
CA LEU A 122 -3.74 4.54 5.02
C LEU A 122 -5.08 4.02 5.59
N ASN A 123 -6.15 4.76 5.30
CA ASN A 123 -7.55 4.35 5.39
C ASN A 123 -8.23 4.55 4.03
N SER A 124 -9.45 4.05 3.87
CA SER A 124 -10.29 4.39 2.71
C SER A 124 -10.52 5.90 2.60
N GLY A 125 -10.66 6.39 1.37
CA GLY A 125 -10.86 7.81 1.06
C GLY A 125 -9.56 8.60 1.01
N ASN A 126 -9.65 9.91 1.28
CA ASN A 126 -8.52 10.83 1.24
C ASN A 126 -7.66 10.71 2.49
N ASN A 127 -6.35 10.58 2.30
CA ASN A 127 -5.36 10.51 3.35
C ASN A 127 -4.33 11.62 3.17
N GLU A 128 -4.22 12.50 4.14
CA GLU A 128 -3.14 13.48 4.20
C GLU A 128 -1.98 12.89 5.01
N ILE A 129 -0.79 12.85 4.41
CA ILE A 129 0.41 12.26 5.01
C ILE A 129 1.48 13.34 5.11
N SER A 130 1.90 13.66 6.33
CA SER A 130 3.09 14.49 6.53
C SER A 130 4.35 13.64 6.54
N TYR A 131 5.42 14.16 5.94
CA TYR A 131 6.75 13.57 5.99
C TYR A 131 7.76 14.51 6.63
N SER A 132 8.78 13.91 7.26
CA SER A 132 9.95 14.60 7.79
C SER A 132 11.19 13.78 7.47
N LEU A 133 12.14 14.41 6.78
CA LEU A 133 13.45 13.89 6.46
C LEU A 133 14.47 14.49 7.41
N THR A 134 15.27 13.62 8.04
CA THR A 134 16.27 14.05 9.01
C THR A 134 17.66 13.57 8.64
N LYS A 135 18.68 14.32 9.04
CA LYS A 135 20.10 13.96 9.02
C LYS A 135 20.65 14.07 10.43
N ASN A 136 21.21 12.98 10.98
CA ASN A 136 21.75 12.95 12.34
C ASN A 136 20.78 13.49 13.41
N GLY A 137 19.47 13.30 13.19
CA GLY A 137 18.41 13.78 14.10
C GLY A 137 17.85 15.17 13.78
N SER A 138 18.57 16.01 13.03
CA SER A 138 18.09 17.33 12.60
C SER A 138 17.24 17.23 11.34
N GLU A 139 16.14 17.97 11.28
CA GLU A 139 15.29 18.03 10.09
C GLU A 139 15.99 18.77 8.96
N VAL A 140 15.93 18.21 7.75
CA VAL A 140 16.52 18.79 6.52
C VAL A 140 15.48 19.04 5.43
N SER A 141 14.32 18.39 5.50
CA SER A 141 13.19 18.60 4.60
C SER A 141 11.92 18.05 5.24
N ASN A 142 10.79 18.69 5.00
CA ASN A 142 9.48 18.23 5.44
C ASN A 142 8.41 18.67 4.43
N GLY A 143 7.24 18.08 4.54
CA GLY A 143 6.11 18.46 3.71
C GLY A 143 4.92 17.54 3.91
N VAL A 144 3.96 17.65 3.01
CA VAL A 144 2.70 16.91 3.02
C VAL A 144 2.38 16.44 1.61
N PHE A 145 1.88 15.22 1.48
CA PHE A 145 1.29 14.72 0.24
C PHE A 145 -0.03 14.01 0.55
N SER A 146 -0.90 13.94 -0.46
CA SER A 146 -2.21 13.30 -0.34
C SER A 146 -2.25 11.97 -1.09
N VAL A 147 -3.01 11.03 -0.54
CA VAL A 147 -3.25 9.71 -1.14
C VAL A 147 -4.74 9.39 -1.09
N LEU A 148 -5.32 9.14 -2.25
CA LEU A 148 -6.69 8.65 -2.39
C LEU A 148 -6.70 7.12 -2.37
N VAL A 149 -7.55 6.54 -1.53
CA VAL A 149 -7.84 5.09 -1.53
C VAL A 149 -9.29 4.88 -1.96
N GLU A 150 -9.48 4.33 -3.16
CA GLU A 150 -10.79 4.02 -3.73
C GLU A 150 -11.25 2.63 -3.30
N ASP A 151 -12.35 2.56 -2.56
CA ASP A 151 -12.99 1.28 -2.23
C ASP A 151 -13.58 0.64 -3.49
N GLN A 152 -13.19 -0.61 -3.74
CA GLN A 152 -13.76 -1.40 -4.82
C GLN A 152 -14.91 -2.27 -4.30
N PRO A 153 -15.85 -2.70 -5.17
CA PRO A 153 -16.83 -3.70 -4.81
C PRO A 153 -16.19 -4.99 -4.28
N VAL A 154 -16.87 -5.65 -3.34
CA VAL A 154 -16.43 -6.95 -2.83
C VAL A 154 -16.49 -7.98 -3.96
N ARG A 155 -15.39 -8.70 -4.17
CA ARG A 155 -15.36 -9.85 -5.08
C ARG A 155 -15.58 -11.14 -4.30
N TYR A 156 -16.44 -11.99 -4.85
CA TYR A 156 -16.84 -13.25 -4.24
C TYR A 156 -16.13 -14.41 -4.92
N CYS A 157 -15.35 -15.16 -4.14
CA CYS A 157 -14.68 -16.36 -4.60
C CYS A 157 -15.67 -17.55 -4.58
N ARG A 158 -15.42 -18.53 -5.46
CA ARG A 158 -16.20 -19.77 -5.49
C ARG A 158 -15.93 -20.61 -4.24
N TYR A 159 -16.93 -21.36 -3.80
CA TYR A 159 -16.78 -22.26 -2.66
C TYR A 159 -15.68 -23.31 -2.89
N ARG A 160 -14.94 -23.65 -1.83
CA ARG A 160 -13.90 -24.69 -1.81
C ARG A 160 -13.90 -25.47 -0.49
N SER A 161 -13.40 -26.70 -0.57
CA SER A 161 -13.18 -27.56 0.58
C SER A 161 -11.69 -27.83 0.74
N TYR A 162 -11.19 -27.77 1.97
CA TYR A 162 -9.78 -28.00 2.31
C TYR A 162 -9.63 -29.17 3.28
N HIS A 163 -8.50 -29.87 3.17
CA HIS A 163 -8.04 -30.82 4.17
C HIS A 163 -6.77 -30.29 4.83
N SER A 164 -6.71 -30.29 6.15
CA SER A 164 -5.52 -29.89 6.92
C SER A 164 -5.11 -30.98 7.91
N SER A 165 -3.82 -31.24 8.03
CA SER A 165 -3.27 -32.09 9.09
C SER A 165 -3.05 -31.34 10.41
N ASN A 166 -3.53 -30.10 10.52
CA ASN A 166 -3.33 -29.22 11.67
C ASN A 166 -4.68 -28.81 12.28
N MET A 167 -4.92 -29.18 13.53
CA MET A 167 -6.13 -28.79 14.27
C MET A 167 -6.34 -27.29 14.38
N ASN A 168 -5.26 -26.50 14.36
CA ASN A 168 -5.37 -25.06 14.49
C ASN A 168 -6.07 -24.42 13.28
N ASP A 169 -6.05 -25.03 12.10
CA ASP A 169 -6.75 -24.49 10.93
C ASP A 169 -8.28 -24.56 11.07
N CYS A 170 -8.77 -25.47 11.94
CA CYS A 170 -10.18 -25.56 12.33
C CYS A 170 -10.53 -24.68 13.54
N ARG A 171 -9.57 -23.94 14.10
CA ARG A 171 -9.78 -22.96 15.19
C ARG A 171 -9.50 -21.53 14.73
N ASN A 172 -8.55 -21.36 13.82
CA ASN A 172 -8.12 -20.08 13.28
C ASN A 172 -8.03 -20.18 11.74
N PRO A 173 -8.98 -19.55 11.02
CA PRO A 173 -9.06 -19.69 9.57
C PRO A 173 -8.02 -18.85 8.81
N SER A 174 -7.19 -18.05 9.48
CA SER A 174 -6.35 -17.05 8.82
C SER A 174 -5.43 -17.65 7.76
N PHE A 175 -4.78 -18.78 8.06
CA PHE A 175 -3.87 -19.44 7.12
C PHE A 175 -4.63 -20.00 5.91
N VAL A 176 -5.68 -20.80 6.14
CA VAL A 176 -6.48 -21.43 5.08
C VAL A 176 -7.23 -20.39 4.24
N CYS A 177 -7.71 -19.28 4.81
CA CYS A 177 -8.33 -18.20 4.05
C CYS A 177 -7.33 -17.47 3.15
N ASN A 178 -6.10 -17.24 3.61
CA ASN A 178 -5.05 -16.62 2.78
C ASN A 178 -4.65 -17.55 1.62
N GLN A 179 -4.54 -18.85 1.89
CA GLN A 179 -4.32 -19.86 0.86
C GLN A 179 -5.46 -19.87 -0.16
N TYR A 180 -6.70 -19.91 0.31
CA TYR A 180 -7.91 -19.89 -0.51
C TYR A 180 -7.96 -18.70 -1.49
N PHE A 181 -7.73 -17.48 -0.98
CA PHE A 181 -7.73 -16.31 -1.85
C PHE A 181 -6.58 -16.31 -2.86
N ARG A 182 -5.40 -16.85 -2.50
CA ARG A 182 -4.27 -16.99 -3.43
C ARG A 182 -4.58 -17.98 -4.56
N GLU A 183 -5.15 -19.13 -4.23
CA GLU A 183 -5.52 -20.17 -5.21
C GLU A 183 -6.62 -19.70 -6.17
N GLN A 184 -7.53 -18.84 -5.69
CA GLN A 184 -8.58 -18.22 -6.50
C GLN A 184 -8.11 -16.94 -7.20
N ASN A 185 -6.80 -16.64 -7.24
CA ASN A 185 -6.23 -15.43 -7.82
C ASN A 185 -6.92 -14.12 -7.34
N GLY A 186 -7.30 -14.08 -6.07
CA GLY A 186 -8.07 -12.97 -5.50
C GLY A 186 -9.47 -12.83 -6.11
N CYS A 187 -10.16 -13.94 -6.37
CA CYS A 187 -11.50 -14.01 -6.97
C CYS A 187 -11.58 -13.30 -8.33
N LYS A 188 -10.55 -13.50 -9.18
CA LYS A 188 -10.52 -13.03 -10.56
C LYS A 188 -10.98 -14.13 -11.51
#